data_AF-A0A5B7K5D2-F1
#
_entry.id   AF-A0A5B7K5D2-F1
#
_cell.length_a   1.000
_cell.length_b   1.000
_cell.length_c   1.000
_cell.angle_alpha   90.00
_cell.angle_beta   90.00
_cell.angle_gamma   90.00
#
_symmetry.space_group_name_H-M   'P 1'
#
loop_
_entity.id
_entity.type
_entity.pdbx_description
1 polymer ?
#
loop_
_entity_poly.entity_id
_entity_poly.type
_entity_poly.pdbx_seq_one_letter_code
_entity_poly.pdbx_strand_id
1 'polypeptide(L)'
;MCSTSVEKVTKMRNSSNMVLLTFFSSTLPERVNIGAINLRCFSCYGYCQGKSLCKEASQCGNCSALDSHSEDHCNGAAYCFHCRDAHQVRSRQCPRYRLEQDILELANTPP
;
A
#
# COMPACT_ATOMS: atom_id res chain seq x y z
N MET A 1 -8.83 4.96 7.98
CA MET A 1 -8.28 4.24 9.16
C MET A 1 -6.97 3.56 8.73
N CYS A 2 -5.87 3.77 9.44
CA CYS A 2 -4.54 3.21 9.13
C CYS A 2 -4.11 2.57 10.43
N SER A 3 -4.58 1.36 10.69
CA SER A 3 -4.29 0.65 11.94
C SER A 3 -4.43 -0.84 11.71
N THR A 4 -3.62 -1.39 10.80
CA THR A 4 -3.41 -2.84 10.71
C THR A 4 -1.95 -3.11 10.36
N SER A 5 -1.03 -2.38 10.98
CA SER A 5 0.39 -2.73 10.91
C SER A 5 0.55 -4.10 11.56
N VAL A 6 0.97 -5.07 10.75
CA VAL A 6 1.39 -6.40 11.23
C VAL A 6 2.61 -6.18 12.11
N GLU A 7 2.55 -6.62 13.35
CA GLU A 7 3.67 -6.65 14.29
C GLU A 7 4.62 -7.79 13.95
N LYS A 8 4.08 -8.98 13.69
CA LYS A 8 4.87 -10.18 13.47
C LYS A 8 4.22 -11.12 12.48
N VAL A 9 5.05 -11.69 11.61
CA VAL A 9 4.68 -12.79 10.70
C VAL A 9 5.42 -14.04 11.14
N THR A 10 4.71 -15.12 11.43
CA THR A 10 5.30 -16.40 11.82
C THR A 10 4.86 -17.50 10.87
N LYS A 11 5.81 -18.13 10.17
CA LYS A 11 5.56 -19.37 9.42
C LYS A 11 5.53 -20.54 10.40
N MET A 12 4.44 -21.30 10.43
CA MET A 12 4.33 -22.46 11.33
C MET A 12 5.22 -23.60 10.84
N ARG A 13 6.01 -24.21 11.73
CA ARG A 13 7.00 -25.25 11.36
C ARG A 13 6.36 -26.57 10.91
N ASN A 14 5.16 -26.89 11.40
CA ASN A 14 4.49 -28.18 11.18
C ASN A 14 3.36 -28.12 10.14
N SER A 15 3.21 -26.99 9.44
CA SER A 15 2.24 -26.84 8.37
C SER A 15 2.89 -26.08 7.22
N SER A 16 2.87 -26.66 6.02
CA SER A 16 3.50 -26.08 4.84
C SER A 16 2.86 -24.76 4.42
N ASN A 17 1.60 -24.52 4.79
CA ASN A 17 0.76 -23.45 4.24
C ASN A 17 0.12 -22.54 5.30
N MET A 18 0.53 -22.61 6.57
CA MET A 18 -0.01 -21.75 7.63
C MET A 18 0.96 -20.64 8.03
N VAL A 19 0.43 -19.42 8.06
CA VAL A 19 1.11 -18.22 8.54
C VAL A 19 0.25 -17.58 9.61
N LEU A 20 0.88 -17.26 10.75
CA LEU A 20 0.26 -16.49 11.83
C LEU A 20 0.68 -15.04 11.71
N LEU A 21 -0.30 -14.13 11.66
CA LEU A 21 -0.11 -12.69 11.67
C LEU A 21 -0.49 -12.13 13.03
N THR A 22 0.44 -11.45 13.69
CA THR A 22 0.19 -10.69 14.92
C THR A 22 0.09 -9.22 14.56
N PHE A 23 -0.89 -8.49 15.10
CA PHE A 23 -1.13 -7.08 14.81
C PHE A 23 -0.98 -6.26 16.09
N PHE A 24 -0.53 -5.01 15.96
CA PHE A 24 -0.47 -4.07 17.08
C PHE A 24 -1.86 -3.63 17.60
N SER A 25 -2.93 -3.92 16.85
CA SER A 25 -4.29 -3.58 17.23
C SER A 25 -4.94 -4.68 18.05
N SER A 26 -5.75 -4.30 19.04
CA SER A 26 -6.67 -5.22 19.73
C SER A 26 -7.92 -5.57 18.90
N THR A 27 -8.17 -4.83 17.82
CA THR A 27 -9.24 -5.11 16.86
C THR A 27 -8.71 -5.86 15.65
N LEU A 28 -9.39 -6.94 15.27
CA LEU A 28 -9.04 -7.71 14.08
C LEU A 28 -9.29 -6.86 12.82
N PRO A 29 -8.36 -6.83 11.85
CA PRO A 29 -8.61 -6.20 10.55
C PRO A 29 -9.85 -6.79 9.88
N GLU A 30 -10.67 -5.94 9.26
CA GLU A 30 -11.70 -6.43 8.33
C GLU A 30 -11.06 -7.13 7.12
N ARG A 31 -9.90 -6.63 6.67
CA ARG A 31 -9.17 -7.14 5.51
C ARG A 31 -7.66 -7.05 5.75
N VAL A 32 -6.94 -8.05 5.25
CA VAL A 32 -5.48 -8.07 5.20
C VAL A 32 -5.08 -8.24 3.74
N ASN A 33 -4.35 -7.25 3.21
CA ASN A 33 -3.85 -7.31 1.85
C ASN A 33 -2.47 -7.97 1.86
N ILE A 34 -2.35 -9.11 1.20
CA ILE A 34 -1.08 -9.82 1.00
C ILE A 34 -0.70 -9.68 -0.47
N GLY A 35 0.49 -9.14 -0.73
CA GLY A 35 1.03 -9.11 -2.07
C GLY A 35 2.38 -8.42 -2.14
N ALA A 36 2.94 -8.41 -3.34
CA ALA A 36 4.27 -7.91 -3.56
C ALA A 36 4.31 -6.38 -3.49
N ILE A 37 5.23 -5.85 -2.70
CA ILE A 37 5.40 -4.41 -2.43
C ILE A 37 5.77 -3.61 -3.69
N ASN A 38 6.35 -4.27 -4.69
CA ASN A 38 6.71 -3.70 -5.99
C ASN A 38 5.53 -3.62 -6.98
N LEU A 39 4.40 -4.26 -6.69
CA LEU A 39 3.22 -4.29 -7.57
C LEU A 39 2.19 -3.26 -7.10
N ARG A 40 2.29 -2.05 -7.64
CA ARG A 40 1.33 -0.96 -7.44
C ARG A 40 0.47 -0.75 -8.67
N CYS A 41 -0.85 -0.63 -8.47
CA CYS A 41 -1.77 -0.29 -9.55
C CYS A 41 -1.63 1.19 -9.91
N PHE A 42 -1.46 1.54 -11.18
CA PHE A 42 -1.42 2.94 -11.61
C PHE A 42 -2.79 3.63 -11.63
N SER A 43 -3.88 2.88 -11.46
CA SER A 43 -5.25 3.41 -11.45
C SER A 43 -5.73 3.75 -10.04
N CYS A 44 -5.61 2.81 -9.09
CA CYS A 44 -6.05 3.01 -7.70
C CYS A 44 -4.90 3.28 -6.71
N TYR A 45 -3.64 3.20 -7.17
CA TYR A 45 -2.42 3.29 -6.32
C TYR A 45 -2.37 2.32 -5.13
N GLY A 46 -3.27 1.34 -5.08
CA GLY A 46 -3.22 0.21 -4.16
C GLY A 46 -2.12 -0.78 -4.53
N TYR A 47 -1.77 -1.62 -3.57
CA TYR A 47 -0.80 -2.71 -3.73
C TYR A 47 -1.50 -3.99 -4.20
N CYS A 48 -0.71 -4.95 -4.66
CA CYS A 48 -1.11 -6.35 -4.94
C CYS A 48 -1.87 -6.58 -6.25
N GLN A 49 -2.15 -5.56 -7.06
CA GLN A 49 -2.88 -5.73 -8.33
C GLN A 49 -2.37 -4.82 -9.46
N GLY A 50 -2.30 -5.38 -10.66
CA GLY A 50 -2.05 -4.63 -11.90
C GLY A 50 -3.33 -3.96 -12.43
N LYS A 51 -3.19 -2.99 -13.34
CA LYS A 51 -4.31 -2.19 -13.87
C LYS A 51 -5.45 -3.05 -14.45
N SER A 52 -5.13 -4.18 -15.10
CA SER A 52 -6.11 -5.08 -15.72
C SER A 52 -6.98 -5.87 -14.73
N LEU A 53 -6.55 -6.02 -13.48
CA LEU A 53 -7.27 -6.74 -12.42
C LEU A 53 -7.87 -5.78 -11.38
N CYS A 54 -7.67 -4.47 -11.55
CA CYS A 54 -8.13 -3.45 -10.63
C CYS A 54 -9.66 -3.37 -10.66
N LYS A 55 -10.30 -3.87 -9.59
CA LYS A 55 -11.75 -3.70 -9.35
C LYS A 55 -12.07 -2.44 -8.54
N GLU A 56 -11.03 -1.75 -8.06
CA GLU A 56 -11.17 -0.53 -7.28
C GLU A 56 -11.36 0.67 -8.21
N ALA A 57 -12.15 1.63 -7.74
CA ALA A 57 -12.32 2.95 -8.34
C ALA A 57 -10.97 3.63 -8.59
N SER A 58 -10.87 4.35 -9.71
CA SER A 58 -9.65 5.09 -10.02
C SER A 58 -9.47 6.23 -9.00
N GLN A 59 -8.23 6.51 -8.64
CA GLN A 59 -7.90 7.59 -7.73
C GLN A 59 -7.10 8.65 -8.46
N CYS A 60 -7.35 9.91 -8.10
CA CYS A 60 -6.53 11.02 -8.58
C CYS A 60 -5.12 10.92 -7.99
N GLY A 61 -4.08 11.01 -8.82
CA GLY A 61 -2.68 10.95 -8.38
C GLY A 61 -2.24 12.14 -7.53
N ASN A 62 -2.96 13.27 -7.64
CA ASN A 62 -2.69 14.47 -6.88
C ASN A 62 -3.40 14.48 -5.52
N CYS A 63 -4.74 14.42 -5.49
CA CYS A 63 -5.51 14.58 -4.25
C CYS A 63 -6.11 13.28 -3.68
N SER A 64 -5.81 12.12 -4.28
CA SER A 64 -6.33 10.79 -3.89
C SER A 64 -7.87 10.63 -3.91
N ALA A 65 -8.60 11.56 -4.53
CA ALA A 65 -10.05 11.47 -4.62
C ALA A 65 -10.45 10.35 -5.60
N LEU A 66 -11.49 9.59 -5.25
CA LEU A 66 -12.01 8.46 -6.04
C LEU A 66 -12.96 8.96 -7.13
N ASP A 67 -12.71 8.56 -8.39
CA ASP A 67 -13.55 8.73 -9.59
C ASP A 67 -14.25 10.10 -9.75
N SER A 68 -13.69 11.16 -9.16
CA SER A 68 -14.35 12.48 -9.09
C SER A 68 -13.95 13.41 -10.25
N HIS A 69 -12.78 13.19 -10.84
CA HIS A 69 -12.22 14.01 -11.92
C HIS A 69 -11.03 13.32 -12.59
N SER A 70 -10.60 13.82 -13.76
CA SER A 70 -9.34 13.42 -14.39
C SER A 70 -8.14 14.10 -13.73
N GLU A 71 -6.97 13.46 -13.78
CA GLU A 71 -5.73 14.00 -13.18
C GLU A 71 -5.37 15.39 -13.75
N ASP A 72 -5.68 15.65 -15.02
CA ASP A 72 -5.42 16.91 -15.72
C ASP A 72 -6.29 18.09 -15.24
N HIS A 73 -7.43 17.81 -14.60
CA HIS A 73 -8.38 18.81 -14.10
C HIS A 73 -8.51 18.77 -12.58
N CYS A 74 -7.44 18.38 -11.87
CA CYS A 74 -7.42 18.37 -10.43
C CYS A 74 -7.14 19.77 -9.84
N ASN A 75 -8.14 20.35 -9.17
CA ASN A 75 -8.00 21.58 -8.38
C ASN A 75 -7.81 21.31 -6.87
N GLY A 76 -7.71 20.03 -6.46
CA GLY A 76 -7.54 19.64 -5.07
C GLY A 76 -6.10 19.87 -4.59
N ALA A 77 -5.94 20.11 -3.29
CA ALA A 77 -4.62 20.09 -2.65
C ALA A 77 -3.98 18.70 -2.80
N ALA A 78 -2.66 18.68 -2.98
CA ALA A 78 -1.91 17.43 -3.05
C ALA A 78 -2.08 16.67 -1.72
N TYR A 79 -2.48 15.42 -1.81
CA TYR A 79 -2.74 14.57 -0.66
C TYR A 79 -2.39 13.13 -0.98
N CYS A 80 -1.60 12.49 -0.12
CA CYS A 80 -1.21 11.11 -0.25
C CYS A 80 -1.92 10.24 0.79
N PHE A 81 -2.82 9.36 0.38
CA PHE A 81 -3.54 8.50 1.32
C PHE A 81 -2.67 7.43 2.03
N HIS A 82 -1.47 7.14 1.52
CA HIS A 82 -0.56 6.12 2.08
C HIS A 82 0.15 6.56 3.37
N CYS A 83 0.54 7.83 3.43
CA CYS A 83 1.20 8.45 4.58
C CYS A 83 0.34 9.56 5.24
N ARG A 84 -0.74 9.99 4.57
CA ARG A 84 -1.67 11.05 4.97
C ARG A 84 -1.05 12.43 5.07
N ASP A 85 -0.17 12.72 4.12
CA ASP A 85 0.57 13.98 4.09
C ASP A 85 0.30 14.77 2.80
N ALA A 86 0.69 16.04 2.81
CA ALA A 86 0.42 17.04 1.78
C ALA A 86 1.38 16.92 0.58
N HIS A 87 1.30 15.80 -0.13
CA HIS A 87 2.04 15.59 -1.37
C HIS A 87 1.31 14.59 -2.28
N GLN A 88 1.71 14.53 -3.55
CA GLN A 88 1.14 13.59 -4.53
C GLN A 88 1.44 12.13 -4.15
N VAL A 89 0.57 11.20 -4.54
CA VAL A 89 0.71 9.76 -4.24
C VAL A 89 1.95 9.14 -4.87
N ARG A 90 2.41 9.69 -5.99
CA ARG A 90 3.60 9.25 -6.74
C ARG A 90 4.91 9.89 -6.23
N SER A 91 4.85 10.70 -5.17
CA SER A 91 6.04 11.38 -4.64
C SER A 91 7.08 10.40 -4.11
N ARG A 92 8.33 10.52 -4.58
CA ARG A 92 9.49 9.78 -4.07
C ARG A 92 9.95 10.26 -2.68
N GLN A 93 9.42 11.39 -2.22
CA GLN A 93 9.67 11.90 -0.87
C GLN A 93 8.70 11.30 0.16
N CYS A 94 7.67 10.57 -0.29
CA CYS A 94 6.72 9.90 0.59
C CYS A 94 7.47 8.96 1.56
N PRO A 95 7.30 9.13 2.89
CA PRO A 95 7.94 8.25 3.88
C PRO A 95 7.60 6.78 3.68
N ARG A 96 6.35 6.50 3.26
CA ARG A 96 5.91 5.15 2.94
C ARG A 96 6.67 4.57 1.75
N TYR A 97 6.83 5.35 0.68
CA TYR A 97 7.56 4.91 -0.51
C TYR A 97 9.03 4.63 -0.20
N ARG A 98 9.69 5.48 0.60
CA ARG A 98 11.08 5.27 1.02
C ARG A 98 11.23 3.97 1.80
N LEU A 99 10.37 3.75 2.81
CA LEU A 99 10.35 2.50 3.57
C LEU A 99 10.17 1.27 2.65
N GLU A 100 9.33 1.36 1.63
CA GLU A 100 9.13 0.29 0.66
C GLU A 100 10.39 0.01 -0.17
N GLN A 101 11.12 1.05 -0.57
CA GLN A 101 12.41 0.90 -1.26
C GLN A 101 13.44 0.25 -0.33
N ASP A 102 13.56 0.69 0.92
CA ASP A 102 14.49 0.11 1.89
C ASP A 102 14.23 -1.38 2.10
N ILE A 103 12.96 -1.79 2.22
CA ILE A 103 12.56 -3.21 2.32
C ILE A 103 12.95 -3.99 1.07
N LEU A 104 12.73 -3.41 -0.12
CA LEU A 104 13.09 -4.05 -1.39
C LEU A 104 14.61 -4.18 -1.54
N GLU A 105 15.38 -3.16 -1.15
CA GLU A 105 16.84 -3.21 -1.16
C GLU A 105 17.35 -4.31 -0.24
N LEU A 106 16.83 -4.39 0.99
CA LEU A 106 17.17 -5.46 1.93
C LEU A 106 16.82 -6.85 1.39
N ALA A 107 15.66 -7.01 0.76
CA ALA A 107 15.23 -8.30 0.20
C ALA A 107 16.05 -8.75 -1.02
N ASN A 108 16.59 -7.80 -1.79
CA ASN A 108 17.38 -8.08 -2.99
C ASN A 108 18.89 -8.14 -2.70
N THR A 109 19.33 -7.76 -1.51
CA THR A 109 20.73 -7.86 -1.11
C THR A 109 21.03 -9.32 -0.73
N PRO A 110 21.96 -10.00 -1.43
CA PRO A 110 22.34 -11.36 -1.06
C PRO A 110 23.00 -11.39 0.33
N PRO A 111 22.86 -12.49 1.09
CA PRO A 111 23.44 -12.65 2.41
C PRO A 111 24.98 -12.60 2.41
#